data_AF-T0QAX7-F1
#
_entry.id   AF-T0QAX7-F1
#
_cell.length_a   1.000
_cell.length_b   1.000
_cell.length_c   1.000
_cell.angle_alpha   90.00
_cell.angle_beta   90.00
_cell.angle_gamma   90.00
#
_symmetry.space_group_name_H-M   'P 1'
#
loop_
_entity.id
_entity.type
_entity.pdbx_description
1 polymer ?
#
loop_
_entity_poly.entity_id
_entity_poly.type
_entity_poly.pdbx_seq_one_letter_code
_entity_poly.pdbx_strand_id
1 'polypeptide(L)'
;MLGNFVAYASLLLLLSVQHVPSPTSRLVPFSTPILLYATTVSVVLCLNPEFATVSNAFYAGAWNLPLTINGVDRPAGAYDMASVPSAASLLLTHMLYPALVSILASIGLATAHRYVTCRSWSISTTWTATNAFLLATRKPSYLTSLPLGQEAAITIGNKCFCKPSTQAILGYATVTQGTSTKVFAATTTQTETRGGPSSSSVAALPKANAPVALVLSTYQLLPVLLGCLRPRPFGSVAANQFVSTSDSGNSDHATKRFVYSRGFCVN
;
A
#
# COMPACT_ATOMS: atom_id res chain seq x y z
N MET A 1 -13.98 -11.27 17.07
CA MET A 1 -14.31 -10.01 16.38
C MET A 1 -13.58 -8.81 16.96
N LEU A 2 -13.65 -8.60 18.29
CA LEU A 2 -13.01 -7.44 18.94
C LEU A 2 -11.48 -7.36 18.72
N GLY A 3 -10.78 -8.51 18.77
CA GLY A 3 -9.35 -8.57 18.47
C GLY A 3 -8.98 -8.07 17.07
N ASN A 4 -9.77 -8.41 16.04
CA ASN A 4 -9.57 -7.90 14.68
C ASN A 4 -9.79 -6.40 14.63
N PHE A 5 -10.86 -5.90 15.28
CA PHE A 5 -11.16 -4.46 15.33
C PHE A 5 -9.99 -3.68 15.93
N VAL A 6 -9.45 -4.15 17.07
CA VAL A 6 -8.29 -3.52 17.71
C VAL A 6 -7.05 -3.60 16.80
N ALA A 7 -6.77 -4.75 16.19
CA ALA A 7 -5.62 -4.91 15.30
C ALA A 7 -5.66 -3.95 14.10
N TYR A 8 -6.81 -3.81 13.44
CA TYR A 8 -6.96 -2.87 12.32
C TYR A 8 -6.99 -1.41 12.79
N ALA A 9 -7.55 -1.10 13.97
CA ALA A 9 -7.49 0.23 14.55
C ALA A 9 -6.05 0.65 14.88
N SER A 10 -5.25 -0.27 15.45
CA SER A 10 -3.82 -0.05 15.70
C SER A 10 -3.05 0.18 14.39
N LEU A 11 -3.35 -0.59 13.34
CA LEU A 11 -2.75 -0.40 12.02
C LEU A 11 -3.13 0.96 11.42
N LEU A 12 -4.40 1.36 11.53
CA LEU A 12 -4.87 2.67 11.05
C LEU A 12 -4.20 3.81 11.82
N LEU A 13 -3.99 3.67 13.13
CA LEU A 13 -3.27 4.64 13.94
C LEU A 13 -1.81 4.75 13.48
N LEU A 14 -1.11 3.63 13.25
CA LEU A 14 0.26 3.65 12.71
C LEU A 14 0.34 4.29 11.32
N LEU A 15 -0.61 3.99 10.43
CA LEU A 15 -0.69 4.63 9.12
C LEU A 15 -0.95 6.13 9.23
N SER A 16 -1.76 6.56 10.20
CA SER A 16 -2.01 7.97 10.46
C SER A 16 -0.73 8.68 10.94
N VAL A 17 0.04 8.04 11.81
CA VAL A 17 1.37 8.54 12.25
C VAL A 17 2.34 8.68 11.08
N GLN A 18 2.27 7.81 10.06
CA GLN A 18 3.10 7.92 8.85
C GLN A 18 2.79 9.13 7.98
N HIS A 19 1.63 9.77 8.14
CA HIS A 19 1.28 11.00 7.42
C HIS A 19 1.88 12.24 8.07
N VAL A 20 2.37 12.15 9.31
CA VAL A 20 3.02 13.27 9.98
C VAL A 20 4.40 13.48 9.34
N PRO A 21 4.73 14.69 8.87
CA PRO A 21 6.02 14.96 8.24
C PRO A 21 7.15 14.74 9.25
N SER A 22 8.17 13.99 8.86
CA SER A 22 9.38 13.82 9.66
C SER A 22 10.56 14.55 9.02
N PRO A 23 11.46 15.12 9.83
CA PRO A 23 12.70 15.73 9.33
C PRO A 23 13.78 14.68 8.99
N THR A 24 13.53 13.39 9.26
CA THR A 24 14.54 12.33 9.18
C THR A 24 14.44 11.52 7.90
N SER A 25 15.59 11.25 7.26
CA SER A 25 15.69 10.34 6.10
C SER A 25 15.82 8.85 6.47
N ARG A 26 15.63 8.52 7.74
CA ARG A 26 15.73 7.16 8.27
C ARG A 26 14.38 6.69 8.78
N LEU A 27 14.03 5.46 8.44
CA LEU A 27 12.77 4.83 8.85
C LEU A 27 13.03 3.62 9.75
N VAL A 28 12.13 3.40 10.69
CA VAL A 28 12.14 2.19 11.53
C VAL A 28 11.25 1.14 10.86
N PRO A 29 11.77 -0.09 10.65
CA PRO A 29 10.96 -1.16 10.09
C PRO A 29 9.95 -1.67 11.12
N PHE A 30 8.74 -2.00 10.67
CA PHE A 30 7.79 -2.80 11.45
C PHE A 30 7.17 -3.89 10.58
N SER A 31 6.70 -4.96 11.22
CA SER A 31 6.07 -6.07 10.52
C SER A 31 4.54 -6.01 10.65
N THR A 32 3.86 -5.65 9.55
CA THR A 32 2.40 -5.69 9.45
C THR A 32 1.79 -7.04 9.84
N PRO A 33 2.26 -8.20 9.33
CA PRO A 33 1.63 -9.48 9.69
C PRO A 33 1.82 -9.80 11.17
N ILE A 34 2.99 -9.54 11.74
CA ILE A 34 3.22 -9.77 13.19
C ILE A 34 2.29 -8.87 14.00
N LEU A 35 2.17 -7.59 13.63
CA LEU A 35 1.25 -6.66 14.30
C LEU A 35 -0.18 -7.21 14.28
N LEU A 36 -0.70 -7.58 13.11
CA LEU A 36 -2.09 -8.03 12.99
C LEU A 36 -2.35 -9.33 13.76
N TYR A 37 -1.52 -10.35 13.57
CA TYR A 37 -1.71 -11.65 14.22
C TYR A 37 -1.44 -11.59 15.72
N ALA A 38 -0.34 -10.96 16.14
CA ALA A 38 0.00 -10.86 17.56
C ALA A 38 -1.05 -10.03 18.32
N THR A 39 -1.51 -8.90 17.76
CA THR A 39 -2.57 -8.11 18.41
C THR A 39 -3.85 -8.93 18.55
N THR A 40 -4.27 -9.61 17.48
CA THR A 40 -5.51 -10.40 17.49
C THR A 40 -5.47 -11.50 18.53
N VAL A 41 -4.37 -12.29 18.56
CA VAL A 41 -4.22 -13.40 19.51
C VAL A 41 -4.10 -12.88 20.94
N SER A 42 -3.24 -11.88 21.19
CA SER A 42 -3.03 -11.34 22.53
C SER A 42 -4.31 -10.74 23.11
N VAL A 43 -5.08 -9.99 22.30
CA VAL A 43 -6.36 -9.43 22.75
C VAL A 43 -7.36 -10.54 23.08
N VAL A 44 -7.46 -11.60 22.27
CA VAL A 44 -8.36 -12.73 22.57
C VAL A 44 -7.96 -13.41 23.88
N LEU A 45 -6.68 -13.65 24.09
CA LEU A 45 -6.17 -14.28 25.32
C LEU A 45 -6.40 -13.41 26.57
N CYS A 46 -6.24 -12.10 26.46
CA CYS A 46 -6.47 -11.17 27.57
C CYS A 46 -7.96 -10.98 27.89
N LEU A 47 -8.85 -11.08 26.90
CA LEU A 47 -10.29 -10.85 27.09
C LEU A 47 -11.06 -12.09 27.53
N ASN A 48 -10.62 -13.28 27.13
CA ASN A 48 -11.31 -14.53 27.47
C ASN A 48 -11.57 -14.73 28.98
N PRO A 49 -10.61 -14.48 29.89
CA PRO A 49 -10.87 -14.63 31.33
C PRO A 49 -11.85 -13.59 31.90
N GLU A 50 -12.00 -12.44 31.25
CA GLU A 50 -12.85 -11.34 31.73
C GLU A 50 -14.34 -11.51 31.37
N PHE A 51 -14.71 -12.60 30.69
CA PHE A 51 -16.10 -12.85 30.30
C PHE A 51 -17.04 -12.84 31.51
N ALA A 52 -16.65 -13.49 32.61
CA ALA A 52 -17.45 -13.53 33.83
C ALA A 52 -17.59 -12.13 34.47
N THR A 53 -16.51 -11.35 34.51
CA THR A 53 -16.51 -9.97 35.03
C THR A 53 -17.48 -9.09 34.27
N VAL A 54 -17.42 -9.12 32.93
CA VAL A 54 -18.30 -8.31 32.08
C VAL A 54 -19.76 -8.77 32.18
N SER A 55 -19.99 -10.08 32.23
CA SER A 55 -21.33 -10.64 32.42
C SER A 55 -21.93 -10.20 33.76
N ASN A 56 -21.16 -10.30 34.85
CA ASN A 56 -21.61 -9.88 36.18
C ASN A 56 -21.87 -8.37 36.24
N ALA A 57 -21.02 -7.56 35.63
CA ALA A 57 -21.23 -6.11 35.55
C ALA A 57 -22.51 -5.75 34.78
N PHE A 58 -22.85 -6.51 33.73
CA PHE A 58 -24.12 -6.35 33.02
C PHE A 58 -25.33 -6.71 33.89
N TYR A 59 -25.29 -7.86 34.57
CA TYR A 59 -26.40 -8.31 35.43
C TYR A 59 -26.55 -7.50 36.72
N ALA A 60 -25.50 -6.82 37.17
CA ALA A 60 -25.54 -5.92 38.33
C ALA A 60 -26.19 -4.55 38.01
N GLY A 61 -26.45 -4.24 36.73
CA GLY A 61 -27.10 -3.01 36.32
C GLY A 61 -28.53 -2.89 36.83
N ALA A 62 -29.00 -1.67 37.01
CA ALA A 62 -30.38 -1.40 37.35
C ALA A 62 -31.28 -1.72 36.15
N TRP A 63 -32.20 -2.67 36.34
CA TRP A 63 -33.36 -2.90 35.50
C TRP A 63 -34.31 -1.70 35.43
N ASN A 64 -34.82 -1.40 34.23
CA ASN A 64 -35.80 -0.36 33.96
C ASN A 64 -37.20 -0.95 33.68
N LEU A 65 -37.28 -2.18 33.17
CA LEU A 65 -38.54 -2.89 32.96
C LEU A 65 -38.46 -4.31 33.54
N PRO A 66 -39.04 -4.57 34.72
CA PRO A 66 -39.11 -5.91 35.28
C PRO A 66 -40.11 -6.78 34.51
N LEU A 67 -39.86 -8.08 34.46
CA LEU A 67 -40.83 -9.09 34.04
C LEU A 67 -41.50 -9.65 35.30
N THR A 68 -42.78 -9.36 35.47
CA THR A 68 -43.56 -9.87 36.61
C THR A 68 -44.10 -11.27 36.29
N ILE A 69 -43.62 -12.30 36.98
CA ILE A 69 -44.13 -13.68 36.87
C ILE A 69 -44.71 -14.06 38.23
N ASN A 70 -46.01 -14.40 38.27
CA ASN A 70 -46.73 -14.75 39.49
C ASN A 70 -46.61 -13.69 40.60
N GLY A 71 -46.66 -12.40 40.24
CA GLY A 71 -46.54 -11.29 41.19
C GLY A 71 -45.11 -11.02 41.69
N VAL A 72 -44.10 -11.71 41.15
CA VAL A 72 -42.69 -11.50 41.48
C VAL A 72 -41.97 -10.89 40.29
N ASP A 73 -41.32 -9.75 40.53
CA ASP A 73 -40.52 -9.07 39.52
C ASP A 73 -39.17 -9.78 39.30
N ARG A 74 -38.85 -10.03 38.03
CA ARG A 74 -37.61 -10.67 37.58
C ARG A 74 -36.90 -9.80 36.53
N PRO A 75 -35.56 -9.82 36.46
CA PRO A 75 -34.85 -9.08 35.43
C PRO A 75 -35.17 -9.62 34.03
N ALA A 76 -35.65 -8.75 33.14
CA ALA A 76 -36.14 -9.10 31.81
C ALA A 76 -35.18 -8.73 30.66
N GLY A 77 -33.96 -8.28 30.98
CA GLY A 77 -32.99 -7.78 30.00
C GLY A 77 -33.13 -6.30 29.63
N ALA A 78 -34.13 -5.60 30.15
CA ALA A 78 -34.30 -4.16 29.99
C ALA A 78 -33.60 -3.41 31.13
N TYR A 79 -32.39 -2.93 30.86
CA TYR A 79 -31.56 -2.20 31.81
C TYR A 79 -31.54 -0.70 31.53
N ASP A 80 -31.34 0.09 32.58
CA ASP A 80 -31.03 1.51 32.47
C ASP A 80 -29.62 1.68 31.88
N MET A 81 -29.52 2.47 30.80
CA MET A 81 -28.27 2.74 30.10
C MET A 81 -27.24 3.44 30.98
N ALA A 82 -27.68 4.22 31.97
CA ALA A 82 -26.75 4.88 32.91
C ALA A 82 -26.13 3.89 33.91
N SER A 83 -26.79 2.75 34.15
CA SER A 83 -26.41 1.79 35.18
C SER A 83 -25.53 0.64 34.66
N VAL A 84 -25.54 0.39 33.35
CA VAL A 84 -24.77 -0.69 32.72
C VAL A 84 -23.55 -0.12 32.01
N PRO A 85 -22.32 -0.37 32.50
CA PRO A 85 -21.12 0.06 31.80
C PRO A 85 -20.96 -0.69 30.47
N SER A 86 -20.48 0.02 29.45
CA SER A 86 -20.23 -0.61 28.15
C SER A 86 -19.11 -1.66 28.25
N ALA A 87 -19.23 -2.75 27.49
CA ALA A 87 -18.15 -3.75 27.41
C ALA A 87 -16.83 -3.12 26.94
N ALA A 88 -16.89 -2.12 26.05
CA ALA A 88 -15.73 -1.39 25.59
C ALA A 88 -15.02 -0.63 26.72
N SER A 89 -15.76 0.06 27.60
CA SER A 89 -15.16 0.79 28.73
C SER A 89 -14.57 -0.14 29.79
N LEU A 90 -15.22 -1.27 30.07
CA LEU A 90 -14.71 -2.27 31.03
C LEU A 90 -13.44 -2.95 30.53
N LEU A 91 -13.40 -3.28 29.25
CA LEU A 91 -12.33 -4.08 28.64
C LEU A 91 -11.23 -3.21 28.00
N LEU A 92 -11.36 -1.88 28.03
CA LEU A 92 -10.45 -0.96 27.31
C LEU A 92 -8.99 -1.21 27.66
N THR A 93 -8.68 -1.29 28.95
CA THR A 93 -7.31 -1.53 29.45
C THR A 93 -6.78 -2.89 28.98
N HIS A 94 -7.65 -3.90 28.95
CA HIS A 94 -7.35 -5.27 28.51
C HIS A 94 -7.19 -5.39 26.98
N MET A 95 -7.61 -4.38 26.22
CA MET A 95 -7.34 -4.28 24.78
C MET A 95 -6.11 -3.42 24.50
N LEU A 96 -5.95 -2.31 25.22
CA LEU A 96 -4.89 -1.33 24.98
C LEU A 96 -3.51 -1.92 25.27
N TYR A 97 -3.35 -2.59 26.41
CA TYR A 97 -2.07 -3.16 26.82
C TYR A 97 -1.53 -4.19 25.81
N PRO A 98 -2.28 -5.26 25.43
CA PRO A 98 -1.79 -6.22 24.45
C PRO A 98 -1.56 -5.61 23.08
N ALA A 99 -2.33 -4.58 22.68
CA ALA A 99 -2.11 -3.85 21.43
C ALA A 99 -0.81 -3.04 21.43
N LEU A 100 -0.47 -2.38 22.55
CA LEU A 100 0.81 -1.67 22.67
C LEU A 100 1.99 -2.64 22.67
N VAL A 101 1.87 -3.76 23.40
CA VAL A 101 2.90 -4.80 23.44
C VAL A 101 3.12 -5.42 22.06
N SER A 102 2.06 -5.71 21.31
CA SER A 102 2.17 -6.26 19.95
C SER A 102 2.77 -5.26 18.97
N ILE A 103 2.48 -3.96 19.09
CA ILE A 103 3.15 -2.91 18.30
C ILE A 103 4.65 -2.93 18.57
N LEU A 104 5.06 -2.88 19.84
CA LEU A 104 6.47 -2.91 20.21
C LEU A 104 7.17 -4.19 19.75
N ALA A 105 6.51 -5.35 19.90
CA ALA A 105 7.03 -6.62 19.41
C ALA A 105 7.18 -6.63 17.88
N SER A 106 6.21 -6.07 17.14
CA SER A 106 6.26 -6.00 15.67
C SER A 106 7.41 -5.13 15.15
N ILE A 107 7.72 -4.03 15.86
CA ILE A 107 8.85 -3.16 15.56
C ILE A 107 10.16 -3.85 15.95
N GLY A 108 10.23 -4.41 17.16
CA GLY A 108 11.42 -5.07 17.68
C GLY A 108 11.85 -6.27 16.83
N LEU A 109 10.92 -7.15 16.47
CA LEU A 109 11.19 -8.33 15.64
C LEU A 109 11.59 -7.95 14.21
N ALA A 110 10.91 -6.96 13.59
CA ALA A 110 11.29 -6.48 12.26
C ALA A 110 12.67 -5.82 12.25
N THR A 111 12.97 -5.04 13.29
CA THR A 111 14.27 -4.40 13.46
C THR A 111 15.37 -5.42 13.70
N ALA A 112 15.13 -6.42 14.55
CA ALA A 112 16.06 -7.52 14.80
C ALA A 112 16.32 -8.33 13.52
N HIS A 113 15.27 -8.70 12.79
CA HIS A 113 15.40 -9.39 11.51
C HIS A 113 16.23 -8.57 10.52
N ARG A 114 15.97 -7.26 10.40
CA ARG A 114 16.76 -6.37 9.55
C ARG A 114 18.22 -6.30 10.00
N TYR A 115 18.48 -6.24 11.30
CA TYR A 115 19.84 -6.24 11.82
C TYR A 115 20.58 -7.53 11.45
N VAL A 116 19.92 -8.69 11.53
CA VAL A 116 20.52 -9.97 11.13
C VAL A 116 20.81 -10.01 9.63
N THR A 117 19.87 -9.59 8.77
CA THR A 117 20.03 -9.69 7.31
C THR A 117 20.92 -8.58 6.70
N CYS A 118 20.78 -7.34 7.18
CA CYS A 118 21.37 -6.15 6.56
C CYS A 118 22.38 -5.43 7.47
N ARG A 119 22.60 -5.90 8.71
CA ARG A 119 23.49 -5.27 9.71
C ARG A 119 23.18 -3.79 10.00
N SER A 120 21.91 -3.38 9.81
CA SER A 120 21.43 -2.03 10.08
C SER A 120 20.13 -2.03 10.88
N TRP A 121 20.03 -1.13 11.86
CA TRP A 121 18.84 -0.92 12.69
C TRP A 121 17.74 -0.12 12.00
N SER A 122 18.08 0.69 11.00
CA SER A 122 17.13 1.55 10.28
C SER A 122 17.24 1.40 8.77
N ILE A 123 16.21 1.85 8.08
CA ILE A 123 16.15 1.91 6.62
C ILE A 123 16.60 3.30 6.18
N SER A 124 17.71 3.37 5.43
CA SER A 124 18.12 4.60 4.75
C SER A 124 17.27 4.79 3.50
N THR A 125 16.61 5.94 3.40
CA THR A 125 15.75 6.28 2.26
C THR A 125 16.40 7.28 1.31
N THR A 126 17.71 7.47 1.40
CA THR A 126 18.44 8.44 0.57
C THR A 126 18.29 8.17 -0.93
N TRP A 127 18.33 6.89 -1.34
CA TRP A 127 18.15 6.51 -2.74
C TRP A 127 16.72 6.76 -3.27
N THR A 128 15.72 6.82 -2.38
CA THR A 128 14.33 7.12 -2.79
C THR A 128 14.20 8.55 -3.30
N ALA A 129 15.08 9.46 -2.87
CA ALA A 129 15.11 10.84 -3.34
C ALA A 129 15.73 10.99 -4.74
N THR A 130 16.41 9.96 -5.26
CA THR A 130 17.03 9.97 -6.60
C THR A 130 16.25 9.17 -7.63
N ASN A 131 15.08 8.64 -7.25
CA ASN A 131 14.20 7.83 -8.08
C ASN A 131 12.91 8.61 -8.34
N ALA A 132 12.70 9.06 -9.58
CA ALA A 132 11.54 9.81 -10.03
C ALA A 132 10.22 9.08 -9.77
N PHE A 133 10.17 7.75 -9.92
CA PHE A 133 8.99 6.96 -9.57
C PHE A 133 8.64 7.09 -8.08
N LEU A 134 9.61 6.89 -7.18
CA LEU A 134 9.36 6.98 -5.75
C LEU A 134 9.09 8.42 -5.29
N LEU A 135 9.66 9.43 -5.94
CA LEU A 135 9.33 10.84 -5.71
C LEU A 135 7.88 11.17 -6.05
N ALA A 136 7.32 10.55 -7.09
CA ALA A 136 5.90 10.71 -7.43
C ALA A 136 4.99 9.99 -6.41
N THR A 137 5.50 8.99 -5.69
CA THR A 137 4.76 8.30 -4.62
C THR A 137 4.88 8.99 -3.27
N ARG A 138 3.88 8.80 -2.39
CA ARG A 138 4.01 9.26 -1.01
C ARG A 138 5.01 8.38 -0.26
N LYS A 139 6.01 9.02 0.34
CA LYS A 139 7.03 8.36 1.16
C LYS A 139 6.60 8.35 2.63
N PRO A 140 6.69 7.22 3.35
CA PRO A 140 6.46 7.18 4.79
C PRO A 140 7.57 7.92 5.55
N SER A 141 7.23 8.47 6.72
CA SER A 141 8.09 9.41 7.46
C SER A 141 8.83 8.82 8.67
N TYR A 142 8.17 7.95 9.46
CA TYR A 142 8.73 7.38 10.70
C TYR A 142 8.88 5.86 10.65
N LEU A 143 7.79 5.19 10.30
CA LEU A 143 7.67 3.73 10.31
C LEU A 143 7.35 3.24 8.90
N THR A 144 7.90 2.09 8.53
CA THR A 144 7.55 1.46 7.27
C THR A 144 7.59 -0.06 7.38
N SER A 145 6.65 -0.73 6.74
CA SER A 145 6.72 -2.16 6.44
C SER A 145 7.09 -2.41 4.98
N LEU A 146 7.24 -1.34 4.19
CA LEU A 146 7.58 -1.40 2.78
C LEU A 146 9.09 -1.58 2.57
N PRO A 147 9.51 -2.32 1.54
CA PRO A 147 10.91 -2.53 1.19
C PRO A 147 11.48 -1.27 0.53
N LEU A 148 11.78 -0.25 1.32
CA LEU A 148 12.31 1.05 0.87
C LEU A 148 13.82 1.18 1.05
N GLY A 149 14.51 0.12 1.47
CA GLY A 149 15.96 0.12 1.58
C GLY A 149 16.63 -0.12 0.23
N GLN A 150 17.94 0.12 0.18
CA GLN A 150 18.75 -0.04 -1.04
C GLN A 150 18.76 -1.48 -1.55
N GLU A 151 18.49 -2.47 -0.68
CA GLU A 151 18.28 -3.87 -1.03
C GLU A 151 17.14 -4.10 -2.04
N ALA A 152 16.15 -3.20 -2.06
CA ALA A 152 15.00 -3.25 -2.95
C ALA A 152 15.24 -2.53 -4.29
N ALA A 153 16.41 -1.90 -4.45
CA ALA A 153 16.86 -1.23 -5.67
C ALA A 153 17.86 -2.09 -6.44
N ILE A 154 18.05 -1.77 -7.72
CA ILE A 154 19.15 -2.24 -8.56
C ILE A 154 19.92 -1.02 -9.03
N THR A 155 21.23 -1.03 -8.83
CA THR A 155 22.14 -0.04 -9.41
C THR A 155 22.53 -0.47 -10.82
N ILE A 156 22.27 0.36 -11.82
CA ILE A 156 22.75 0.16 -13.20
C ILE A 156 23.53 1.43 -13.58
N GLY A 157 24.85 1.28 -13.74
CA GLY A 157 25.75 2.43 -13.86
C GLY A 157 25.68 3.32 -12.61
N ASN A 158 25.49 4.63 -12.81
CA ASN A 158 25.42 5.62 -11.73
C ASN A 158 23.99 5.92 -11.23
N LYS A 159 23.00 5.07 -11.57
CA LYS A 159 21.58 5.29 -11.22
C LYS A 159 21.00 4.10 -10.47
N CYS A 160 20.15 4.39 -9.47
CA CYS A 160 19.37 3.39 -8.75
C CYS A 160 17.98 3.27 -9.36
N PHE A 161 17.56 2.05 -9.66
CA PHE A 161 16.25 1.72 -10.22
C PHE A 161 15.45 0.88 -9.23
N CYS A 162 14.15 1.13 -9.15
CA CYS A 162 13.21 0.34 -8.37
C CYS A 162 12.89 -0.96 -9.11
N LYS A 163 13.11 -2.11 -8.45
CA LYS A 163 12.80 -3.44 -9.02
C LYS A 163 11.31 -3.56 -9.32
N PRO A 164 10.91 -4.32 -10.35
CA PRO A 164 9.50 -4.57 -10.60
C PRO A 164 8.78 -5.29 -9.46
N SER A 165 9.46 -6.20 -8.76
CA SER A 165 8.93 -6.84 -7.56
C SER A 165 8.65 -5.83 -6.45
N THR A 166 9.52 -4.84 -6.27
CA THR A 166 9.32 -3.74 -5.32
C THR A 166 8.12 -2.88 -5.74
N GLN A 167 7.98 -2.54 -7.01
CA GLN A 167 6.80 -1.82 -7.52
C GLN A 167 5.49 -2.58 -7.24
N ALA A 168 5.49 -3.90 -7.44
CA ALA A 168 4.34 -4.74 -7.13
C ALA A 168 3.98 -4.73 -5.64
N ILE A 169 4.98 -4.80 -4.75
CA ILE A 169 4.77 -4.69 -3.28
C ILE A 169 4.22 -3.30 -2.91
N LEU A 170 4.64 -2.25 -3.61
CA LEU A 170 4.12 -0.89 -3.44
C LEU A 170 2.69 -0.70 -4.02
N GLY A 171 2.11 -1.73 -4.63
CA GLY A 171 0.76 -1.67 -5.20
C GLY A 171 0.71 -1.07 -6.60
N TYR A 172 1.78 -1.24 -7.39
CA TYR A 172 1.83 -0.80 -8.77
C TYR A 172 2.08 -1.97 -9.74
N ALA A 173 1.45 -1.89 -10.90
CA ALA A 173 1.63 -2.83 -12.00
C ALA A 173 2.02 -2.07 -13.27
N THR A 174 2.87 -2.68 -14.09
CA THR A 174 3.24 -2.13 -15.39
C THR A 174 2.55 -2.88 -16.52
N VAL A 175 1.93 -2.14 -17.44
CA VAL A 175 1.33 -2.71 -18.65
C VAL A 175 2.00 -2.12 -19.88
N THR A 176 2.20 -2.92 -20.92
CA THR A 176 2.71 -2.42 -22.21
C THR A 176 1.56 -2.27 -23.18
N GLN A 177 1.66 -1.29 -24.07
CA GLN A 177 0.74 -1.22 -25.20
C GLN A 177 0.96 -2.46 -26.06
N GLY A 178 -0.08 -3.28 -26.25
CA GLY A 178 -0.03 -4.40 -27.18
C GLY A 178 0.17 -3.86 -28.58
N THR A 179 1.08 -4.48 -29.34
CA THR A 179 1.28 -4.15 -30.76
C THR A 179 -0.06 -4.31 -31.45
N SER A 180 -0.63 -3.21 -31.95
CA SER A 180 -1.85 -3.29 -32.74
C SER A 180 -1.48 -4.00 -34.03
N THR A 181 -2.01 -5.19 -34.26
CA THR A 181 -1.93 -5.92 -35.54
C THR A 181 -2.77 -5.23 -36.62
N LYS A 182 -2.68 -3.91 -36.73
CA LYS A 182 -3.13 -3.19 -37.92
C LYS A 182 -1.91 -3.05 -38.81
N VAL A 183 -1.77 -4.01 -39.72
CA VAL A 183 -0.94 -3.86 -40.91
C VAL A 183 -1.48 -2.63 -41.63
N PHE A 184 -0.83 -1.47 -41.43
CA PHE A 184 -1.00 -0.37 -42.35
C PHE A 184 -0.33 -0.84 -43.63
N ALA A 185 -1.14 -1.14 -44.64
CA ALA A 185 -0.66 -1.30 -46.00
C ALA A 185 0.10 -0.01 -46.34
N ALA A 186 1.42 -0.12 -46.45
CA ALA A 186 2.25 0.95 -46.94
C ALA A 186 1.73 1.29 -48.35
N THR A 187 1.05 2.43 -48.47
CA THR A 187 0.86 3.05 -49.78
C THR A 187 2.20 3.68 -50.13
N THR A 188 3.02 2.87 -50.80
CA THR A 188 4.20 3.33 -51.52
C THR A 188 3.74 4.38 -52.54
N THR A 189 3.99 5.64 -52.24
CA THR A 189 4.06 6.67 -53.28
C THR A 189 5.52 7.10 -53.33
N GLN A 190 6.30 6.32 -54.08
CA GLN A 190 7.55 6.81 -54.63
C GLN A 190 7.18 7.96 -55.58
N THR A 191 7.62 9.17 -55.27
CA THR A 191 7.84 10.17 -56.30
C THR A 191 9.32 10.49 -56.25
N GLU A 192 10.06 9.84 -57.14
CA GLU A 192 11.42 10.21 -57.46
C GLU A 192 11.43 11.66 -57.95
N THR A 193 12.28 12.50 -57.38
CA THR A 193 12.85 13.61 -58.14
C THR A 193 14.30 13.81 -57.71
N ARG A 194 15.14 13.80 -58.73
CA ARG A 194 16.58 13.61 -58.75
C ARG A 194 17.26 14.99 -58.67
N GLY A 195 18.26 15.18 -57.80
CA GLY A 195 19.19 16.32 -57.96
C GLY A 195 20.00 16.78 -56.75
N GLY A 196 21.25 16.30 -56.64
CA GLY A 196 22.42 17.13 -56.28
C GLY A 196 22.86 17.20 -54.80
N PRO A 197 24.18 17.32 -54.50
CA PRO A 197 24.79 16.85 -53.24
C PRO A 197 25.29 17.98 -52.32
N SER A 198 25.28 17.77 -51.00
CA SER A 198 26.35 18.17 -50.05
C SER A 198 25.88 18.12 -48.59
N SER A 199 26.86 17.94 -47.71
CA SER A 199 26.83 18.00 -46.24
C SER A 199 26.46 16.72 -45.48
N SER A 200 27.53 16.17 -44.92
CA SER A 200 27.63 15.26 -43.79
C SER A 200 26.68 15.62 -42.65
N SER A 201 25.62 14.85 -42.49
CA SER A 201 25.01 14.61 -41.19
C SER A 201 24.96 13.11 -41.00
N VAL A 202 25.71 12.61 -40.01
CA VAL A 202 25.57 11.26 -39.48
C VAL A 202 24.11 11.09 -39.09
N ALA A 203 23.34 10.45 -39.95
CA ALA A 203 21.93 10.15 -39.74
C ALA A 203 21.87 9.21 -38.55
N ALA A 204 21.50 9.77 -37.40
CA ALA A 204 21.14 9.00 -36.23
C ALA A 204 20.04 8.02 -36.63
N LEU A 205 20.35 6.73 -36.56
CA LEU A 205 19.37 5.66 -36.61
C LEU A 205 18.18 6.05 -35.72
N PRO A 206 16.93 5.93 -36.20
CA PRO A 206 15.77 6.19 -35.37
C PRO A 206 15.86 5.23 -34.19
N LYS A 207 15.92 5.77 -32.96
CA LYS A 207 15.77 5.00 -31.72
C LYS A 207 14.52 4.15 -31.90
N ALA A 208 14.72 2.85 -32.15
CA ALA A 208 13.65 1.89 -32.29
C ALA A 208 12.71 2.06 -31.10
N ASN A 209 11.44 2.35 -31.40
CA ASN A 209 10.38 2.71 -30.47
C ASN A 209 10.40 1.80 -29.25
N ALA A 210 11.03 2.25 -28.15
CA ALA A 210 10.96 1.53 -26.90
C ALA A 210 9.49 1.47 -26.48
N PRO A 211 8.93 0.28 -26.18
CA PRO A 211 7.53 0.17 -25.84
C PRO A 211 7.25 1.04 -24.62
N VAL A 212 6.37 2.03 -24.78
CA VAL A 212 5.91 2.85 -23.66
C VAL A 212 5.12 1.93 -22.74
N ALA A 213 5.65 1.72 -21.54
CA ALA A 213 4.96 0.98 -20.49
C ALA A 213 4.21 1.98 -19.61
N LEU A 214 2.96 1.68 -19.26
CA LEU A 214 2.19 2.48 -18.31
C LEU A 214 2.26 1.85 -16.93
N VAL A 215 2.44 2.69 -15.91
CA VAL A 215 2.37 2.29 -14.52
C VAL A 215 0.97 2.57 -14.02
N LEU A 216 0.31 1.57 -13.43
CA LEU A 216 -1.04 1.63 -12.91
C LEU A 216 -1.05 1.20 -11.45
N SER A 217 -1.91 1.80 -10.64
CA SER A 217 -2.15 1.27 -9.29
C SER A 217 -2.96 -0.02 -9.36
N THR A 218 -2.53 -1.06 -8.65
CA THR A 218 -3.22 -2.35 -8.57
C THR A 218 -4.63 -2.20 -7.99
N TYR A 219 -4.84 -1.22 -7.10
CA TYR A 219 -6.15 -0.94 -6.50
C TYR A 219 -7.16 -0.39 -7.51
N GLN A 220 -6.70 0.21 -8.61
CA GLN A 220 -7.60 0.63 -9.70
C GLN A 220 -7.96 -0.52 -10.64
N LEU A 221 -7.22 -1.63 -10.60
CA LEU A 221 -7.47 -2.75 -11.51
C LEU A 221 -8.80 -3.44 -11.18
N LEU A 222 -9.17 -3.56 -9.91
CA LEU A 222 -10.42 -4.18 -9.48
C LEU A 222 -11.67 -3.43 -10.01
N PRO A 223 -11.83 -2.11 -9.79
CA PRO A 223 -12.99 -1.40 -10.34
C PRO A 223 -12.95 -1.29 -11.87
N VAL A 224 -11.77 -1.38 -12.51
CA VAL A 224 -11.66 -1.47 -13.97
C VAL A 224 -12.15 -2.82 -14.48
N LEU A 225 -11.79 -3.92 -13.82
CA LEU A 225 -12.27 -5.28 -14.14
C LEU A 225 -13.79 -5.41 -13.97
N LEU A 226 -14.35 -4.71 -12.98
CA LEU A 226 -15.80 -4.65 -12.75
C LEU A 226 -16.53 -3.69 -13.69
N GLY A 227 -15.82 -2.97 -14.58
CA GLY A 227 -16.42 -2.00 -15.50
C GLY A 227 -16.88 -0.69 -14.85
N CYS A 228 -16.59 -0.48 -13.56
CA CYS A 228 -17.03 0.70 -12.81
C CYS A 228 -16.19 1.95 -13.10
N LEU A 229 -14.90 1.78 -13.40
CA LEU A 229 -13.97 2.89 -13.60
C LEU A 229 -13.09 2.69 -14.84
N ARG A 230 -12.67 3.80 -15.44
CA ARG A 230 -11.63 3.80 -16.48
C ARG A 230 -10.24 3.77 -15.84
N PRO A 231 -9.27 3.01 -16.39
CA PRO A 231 -7.92 2.97 -15.85
C PRO A 231 -7.28 4.35 -15.96
N ARG A 232 -6.72 4.85 -14.85
CA ARG A 232 -5.96 6.10 -14.84
C ARG A 232 -4.49 5.76 -14.64
N PRO A 233 -3.65 5.87 -15.68
CA PRO A 233 -2.23 5.66 -15.52
C PRO A 233 -1.68 6.61 -14.46
N PHE A 234 -0.79 6.10 -13.63
CA PHE A 234 -0.03 6.87 -12.64
C PHE A 234 1.18 7.55 -13.30
N GLY A 235 1.71 6.93 -14.36
CA GLY A 235 2.81 7.45 -15.15
C GLY A 235 3.12 6.55 -16.33
N SER A 236 4.11 6.94 -17.12
CA SER A 236 4.66 6.15 -18.21
C SER A 236 6.15 5.92 -18.00
N VAL A 237 6.65 4.81 -18.53
CA VAL A 237 8.05 4.43 -18.50
C VAL A 237 8.52 4.33 -19.94
N ALA A 238 9.49 5.17 -20.29
CA ALA A 238 10.20 5.12 -21.56
C ALA A 238 11.70 4.97 -21.28
N ALA A 239 12.33 3.93 -21.81
CA ALA A 239 13.75 3.63 -21.59
C ALA A 239 14.16 3.64 -20.09
N ASN A 240 13.35 3.00 -19.24
CA ASN A 240 13.54 2.91 -17.77
C ASN A 240 13.46 4.24 -17.00
N GLN A 241 13.00 5.32 -17.63
CA GLN A 241 12.73 6.61 -16.96
C GLN A 241 11.23 6.75 -16.73
N PHE A 242 10.86 7.03 -15.48
CA PHE A 242 9.48 7.27 -15.09
C PHE A 242 9.09 8.74 -15.36
N VAL A 243 7.95 8.93 -16.02
CA VAL A 243 7.32 10.23 -16.27
C VAL A 243 5.92 10.21 -15.66
N SER A 244 5.67 11.09 -14.68
CA SER A 244 4.38 11.23 -14.01
C SER A 244 3.31 11.72 -14.99
N THR A 245 2.06 11.24 -14.83
CA THR A 245 0.93 11.68 -15.66
C THR A 245 0.54 13.15 -15.48
N SER A 246 1.01 13.87 -14.45
CA SER A 246 0.76 15.32 -14.39
C SER A 246 1.41 16.08 -15.56
N ASP A 247 2.49 15.53 -16.11
CA ASP A 247 3.25 16.13 -17.22
C ASP A 247 2.85 15.59 -18.59
N SER A 248 2.08 14.50 -18.62
CA SER A 248 1.65 13.85 -19.87
C SER A 248 0.22 14.25 -20.18
N GLY A 249 0.09 15.25 -21.07
CA GLY A 249 -1.19 15.72 -21.58
C GLY A 249 -2.12 14.56 -21.96
N ASN A 250 -3.35 14.67 -21.43
CA ASN A 250 -4.53 13.84 -21.63
C ASN A 250 -4.51 13.05 -22.95
N SER A 251 -3.89 11.86 -22.94
CA SER A 251 -3.72 11.06 -24.15
C SER A 251 -4.75 9.94 -24.20
N ASP A 252 -5.32 9.79 -25.39
CA ASP A 252 -6.39 8.89 -25.80
C ASP A 252 -5.98 7.40 -25.66
N HIS A 253 -5.91 6.92 -24.41
CA HIS A 253 -5.55 5.54 -24.07
C HIS A 253 -6.75 4.58 -24.10
N ALA A 254 -7.98 5.11 -24.28
CA ALA A 254 -9.22 4.35 -24.17
C ALA A 254 -9.41 3.28 -25.25
N THR A 255 -8.73 3.41 -26.40
CA THR A 255 -8.86 2.51 -27.56
C THR A 255 -7.72 1.52 -27.72
N LYS A 256 -6.70 1.58 -26.86
CA LYS A 256 -5.49 0.77 -26.98
C LYS A 256 -5.60 -0.51 -26.17
N ARG A 257 -5.28 -1.65 -26.79
CA ARG A 257 -5.17 -2.94 -26.08
C ARG A 257 -3.86 -2.98 -25.32
N PHE A 258 -3.92 -3.24 -24.02
CA PHE A 258 -2.75 -3.39 -23.17
C PHE A 258 -2.47 -4.86 -22.89
N VAL A 259 -1.18 -5.21 -22.80
CA VAL A 259 -0.70 -6.55 -22.46
C VAL A 259 0.07 -6.44 -21.15
N TYR A 260 -0.08 -7.47 -20.31
CA TYR A 260 0.68 -7.58 -19.08
C TYR A 260 2.18 -7.68 -19.37
N SER A 261 2.98 -6.88 -18.68
CA SER A 261 4.44 -6.99 -18.70
C SER A 261 4.94 -7.62 -17.40
N ARG A 262 6.04 -8.37 -17.48
CA ARG A 262 6.75 -8.89 -16.30
C ARG A 262 7.39 -7.80 -15.44
N GLY A 263 7.32 -6.54 -15.87
CA GLY A 263 7.85 -5.41 -15.14
C GLY A 263 9.08 -4.76 -15.77
N PHE A 264 9.25 -3.47 -15.53
CA PHE A 264 10.46 -2.72 -15.91
C PHE A 264 11.13 -2.14 -14.66
N CYS A 265 12.46 -2.08 -14.66
CA CYS A 265 13.18 -1.33 -13.64
C CYS A 265 12.97 0.16 -13.89
N VAL A 266 12.50 0.91 -12.90
CA VAL A 266 12.15 2.33 -13.06
C VAL A 266 13.03 3.24 -12.23
N ASN A 267 13.56 4.29 -12.84
CA ASN A 267 14.10 5.45 -12.14
C ASN A 267 13.11 6.58 -12.26
#